data_AF-A0A661K9A4-F1
#
_entry.id   AF-A0A661K9A4-F1
#
_cell.length_a   1.000
_cell.length_b   1.000
_cell.length_c   1.000
_cell.angle_alpha   90.00
_cell.angle_beta   90.00
_cell.angle_gamma   90.00
#
_symmetry.space_group_name_H-M   'P 1'
#
loop_
_entity.id
_entity.type
_entity.pdbx_description
1 polymer ?
#
loop_
_entity_poly.entity_id
_entity_poly.type
_entity_poly.pdbx_seq_one_letter_code
_entity_poly.pdbx_strand_id
1 'polypeptide(L)' 'MNKNEDHTVCYCFKYTTNDIIMDVVTNQGHSSILERIMKGKKAGNCRCSEKNPKGR' A
#
# COMPACT_ATOMS: atom_id res chain seq x y z
N MET A 1 -5.28 15.02 -19.36
CA MET A 1 -4.72 14.70 -18.02
C MET A 1 -5.34 13.38 -17.58
N ASN A 2 -4.60 12.28 -17.69
CA ASN A 2 -5.11 10.95 -17.32
C ASN A 2 -5.14 10.85 -15.80
N LYS A 3 -6.33 10.61 -15.23
CA LYS A 3 -6.61 10.53 -13.78
C LYS A 3 -6.07 9.25 -13.12
N ASN A 4 -4.80 8.93 -13.33
CA ASN A 4 -4.09 8.03 -12.43
C ASN A 4 -3.41 8.89 -11.37
N GLU A 5 -4.22 9.50 -10.51
CA GLU A 5 -3.71 10.13 -9.29
C GLU A 5 -3.14 9.03 -8.39
N ASP A 6 -1.92 9.24 -7.89
CA ASP A 6 -1.20 8.38 -6.95
C ASP A 6 -1.96 8.25 -5.62
N HIS A 7 -3.09 7.56 -5.64
CA HIS A 7 -3.93 7.36 -4.48
C HIS A 7 -3.15 6.53 -3.46
N THR A 8 -3.04 7.08 -2.24
CA THR A 8 -2.44 6.36 -1.11
C THR A 8 -3.31 5.14 -0.79
N VAL A 9 -2.72 3.95 -0.95
CA VAL A 9 -3.36 2.67 -0.65
C VAL A 9 -3.12 2.29 0.81
N CYS A 10 -1.90 2.50 1.31
CA CYS A 10 -1.55 2.20 2.70
C CYS A 10 -1.09 3.45 3.43
N TYR A 11 -1.93 4.02 4.29
CA TYR A 11 -1.60 5.22 5.07
C TYR A 11 -0.59 4.98 6.20
N CYS A 12 -0.41 3.73 6.64
CA CYS A 12 0.58 3.37 7.65
C CYS A 12 2.01 3.36 7.09
N PHE A 13 2.19 2.83 5.88
CA PHE A 13 3.50 2.71 5.23
C PHE A 13 3.71 3.69 4.07
N LYS A 14 2.71 4.54 3.78
CA LYS A 14 2.73 5.58 2.74
C LYS A 14 2.89 5.07 1.31
N TYR A 15 2.41 3.86 1.04
CA TYR A 15 2.39 3.32 -0.32
C TYR A 15 1.21 3.83 -1.13
N THR A 16 1.49 4.22 -2.36
CA THR A 16 0.54 4.62 -3.38
C THR A 16 0.19 3.47 -4.32
N THR A 17 -0.80 3.69 -5.17
CA THR A 17 -1.15 2.74 -6.23
C THR A 17 0.02 2.54 -7.20
N ASN A 18 0.73 3.61 -7.56
CA ASN A 18 1.87 3.53 -8.47
C ASN A 18 3.06 2.79 -7.84
N ASP A 19 3.33 2.96 -6.53
CA ASP A 19 4.35 2.18 -5.84
C ASP A 19 4.08 0.67 -5.98
N ILE A 20 2.82 0.25 -5.80
CA ILE A 20 2.42 -1.16 -5.91
C ILE A 20 2.54 -1.65 -7.36
N ILE A 21 2.08 -0.86 -8.34
CA ILE A 21 2.20 -1.23 -9.76
C ILE A 21 3.67 -1.40 -10.16
N MET A 22 4.51 -0.43 -9.79
CA MET A 22 5.94 -0.47 -10.09
C MET A 22 6.62 -1.66 -9.41
N ASP A 23 6.29 -1.93 -8.13
CA ASP A 23 6.80 -3.09 -7.38
C ASP A 23 6.41 -4.42 -8.04
N VAL A 24 5.20 -4.55 -8.57
CA VAL A 24 4.77 -5.75 -9.33
C VAL A 24 5.55 -5.90 -10.62
N VAL A 25 5.69 -4.81 -11.38
CA VAL A 25 6.39 -4.83 -12.69
C VAL A 25 7.86 -5.16 -12.50
N THR A 26 8.54 -4.58 -11.51
CA THR A 26 9.97 -4.80 -11.27
C THR A 26 10.26 -6.18 -10.70
N ASN A 27 9.34 -6.76 -9.93
CA ASN A 27 9.49 -8.08 -9.32
C ASN A 27 8.79 -9.19 -10.11
N GLN A 28 8.69 -9.07 -11.44
CA GLN A 28 8.23 -10.14 -12.32
C GLN A 28 6.84 -10.69 -11.93
N GLY A 29 5.93 -9.78 -11.54
CA GLY A 29 4.56 -10.12 -11.14
C GLY A 29 4.36 -10.32 -9.64
N HIS A 30 5.42 -10.31 -8.84
CA HIS A 30 5.34 -10.42 -7.38
C HIS A 30 5.26 -9.04 -6.70
N SER A 31 4.54 -8.89 -5.58
CA SER A 31 4.54 -7.62 -4.82
C SER A 31 5.14 -7.76 -3.42
N SER A 32 6.36 -7.27 -3.27
CA SER A 32 7.03 -7.17 -1.96
C SER A 32 6.35 -6.15 -1.02
N ILE A 33 5.76 -5.09 -1.60
CA ILE A 33 5.00 -4.08 -0.86
C ILE A 33 3.76 -4.71 -0.23
N LEU A 34 3.01 -5.51 -1.00
CA LEU A 34 1.84 -6.20 -0.49
C LEU A 34 2.21 -7.11 0.69
N GLU A 35 3.28 -7.89 0.56
CA GLU A 35 3.76 -8.72 1.67
C GLU A 35 4.08 -7.88 2.92
N ARG A 36 4.78 -6.76 2.75
CA ARG A 36 5.14 -5.87 3.86
C ARG A 36 3.90 -5.33 4.55
N ILE A 37 2.89 -4.90 3.79
CA ILE A 37 1.61 -4.44 4.35
C ILE A 37 0.95 -5.56 5.15
N MET A 38 0.87 -6.78 4.60
CA MET A 38 0.26 -7.92 5.28
C MET A 38 1.00 -8.30 6.57
N LYS A 39 2.33 -8.37 6.53
CA LYS A 39 3.19 -8.63 7.70
C LYS A 39 2.99 -7.56 8.77
N GLY A 40 2.98 -6.29 8.39
CA GLY A 40 2.73 -5.16 9.29
C GLY A 40 1.35 -5.20 9.94
N LYS A 41 0.31 -5.57 9.19
CA LYS A 41 -1.06 -5.72 9.71
C LYS A 41 -1.14 -6.88 10.70
N LYS A 42 -0.58 -8.05 10.35
CA LYS A 42 -0.57 -9.23 11.22
C LYS A 42 0.19 -8.99 12.53
N ALA A 43 1.26 -8.21 12.48
CA ALA A 43 2.06 -7.86 13.66
C ALA A 43 1.43 -6.79 14.56
N GLY A 44 0.26 -6.23 14.21
CA GLY A 44 -0.37 -5.14 14.97
C GLY A 44 0.31 -3.77 14.80
N ASN A 45 1.20 -3.63 13.82
CA ASN A 45 1.96 -2.39 13.58
C ASN A 45 1.19 -1.33 12.77
N CYS A 46 -0.06 -1.61 12.43
CA CYS A 46 -0.90 -0.71 11.64
C CYS A 46 -1.95 -0.03 12.51
N ARG A 47 -2.11 1.29 12.32
CA ARG A 47 -3.19 2.10 12.92
C ARG A 47 -4.23 2.44 11.86
N CYS A 48 -4.75 1.43 11.14
CA CYS A 48 -5.65 1.65 9.99
C CYS A 48 -6.92 2.41 10.38
N SER A 49 -7.50 2.11 11.53
CA SER A 49 -8.69 2.80 12.07
C SER A 49 -8.49 4.29 12.28
N GLU A 50 -7.25 4.72 12.55
CA GLU A 50 -6.92 6.11 12.86
C GLU A 50 -6.30 6.85 11.67
N LYS A 51 -5.46 6.17 10.88
CA LYS A 51 -4.67 6.78 9.80
C LYS A 51 -5.33 6.69 8.43
N ASN A 52 -6.18 5.70 8.18
CA ASN A 52 -6.89 5.58 6.92
C ASN A 52 -8.16 6.44 6.98
N PRO A 53 -8.41 7.39 6.05
CA PRO A 53 -9.65 8.16 6.00
C PRO A 53 -10.92 7.29 5.95
N LYS A 54 -10.82 6.05 5.47
CA LYS A 54 -11.92 5.08 5.46
C LYS A 54 -12.07 4.29 6.78
N GLY A 55 -11.15 4.48 7.73
CA GLY A 55 -11.13 3.80 9.02
C GLY A 55 -10.85 2.29 8.97
N ARG A 56 -10.37 1.75 7.83
CA ARG A 56 -10.12 0.31 7.66
C ARG A 56 -9.03 0.02 6.63
#